data_AF-A0A8T7KVK3-F1
#
_entry.id   AF-A0A8T7KVK3-F1
#
_cell.length_a   1.000
_cell.length_b   1.000
_cell.length_c   1.000
_cell.angle_alpha   90.00
_cell.angle_beta   90.00
_cell.angle_gamma   90.00
#
_symmetry.space_group_name_H-M   'P 1'
#
loop_
_entity.id
_entity.type
_entity.pdbx_description
1 polymer ?
#
loop_
_entity_poly.entity_id
_entity_poly.type
_entity_poly.pdbx_seq_one_letter_code
_entity_poly.pdbx_strand_id
1 'polypeptide(L)'
;MPLTLWRLEGATTDLLPDATGLAAGLRLHLAHAPLTSTLVQIGDVQRAYVALDSCEGCLRGRCEPGCRVELLRRLLRASLGGASFQAVPRGLAARPYTRVALAWPGRNTRPLAGDILAAWEEARLSIHWQGGPRATITASALLAAGAGEGDPARMLTELDWNALPLPPRLFSRIESGSLPLLRVGRVWRHEPTLLLPVAGEHTPVTIGHPAPADETLAETPATSPLAHALDRILALAREPSTATGATTGLAGAGDADVADSPWPAGPGRMRPGEVATLVERLLSDPSIVAATPPGVTKGRLRGLVEPGLAEPLLAWLDAAGVLAEPSRPELRWREPRPLREREPDVIADRLRRTPLPDDPAVQAAFGGGR
;
A
#
# COMPACT_ATOMS: atom_id res chain seq x y z
N MET A 1 5.44 7.84 -10.67
CA MET A 1 6.12 8.88 -9.88
C MET A 1 6.66 8.25 -8.62
N PRO A 2 7.90 8.57 -8.19
CA PRO A 2 8.46 8.01 -6.97
C PRO A 2 7.79 8.60 -5.73
N LEU A 3 7.47 7.76 -4.76
CA LEU A 3 7.07 8.20 -3.43
C LEU A 3 8.27 8.86 -2.75
N THR A 4 8.15 10.11 -2.34
CA THR A 4 9.22 10.83 -1.63
C THR A 4 8.80 11.13 -0.20
N LEU A 5 9.72 10.92 0.74
CA LEU A 5 9.55 11.27 2.14
C LEU A 5 10.04 12.70 2.40
N TRP A 6 9.26 13.46 3.15
CA TRP A 6 9.56 14.84 3.53
C TRP A 6 9.45 14.99 5.04
N ARG A 7 10.50 15.49 5.68
CA ARG A 7 10.48 15.89 7.09
C ARG A 7 9.81 17.26 7.21
N LEU A 8 8.91 17.38 8.17
CA LEU A 8 8.29 18.66 8.56
C LEU A 8 9.12 19.29 9.67
N GLU A 9 9.69 20.44 9.40
CA GLU A 9 10.50 21.21 10.34
C GLU A 9 9.69 22.37 10.91
N GLY A 10 9.81 22.63 12.22
CA GLY A 10 9.12 23.73 12.89
C GLY A 10 7.60 23.58 13.01
N ALA A 11 7.05 22.41 12.67
CA ALA A 11 5.63 22.11 12.85
C ALA A 11 5.44 21.40 14.19
N THR A 12 4.60 21.96 15.06
CA THR A 12 4.14 21.35 16.33
C THR A 12 2.64 21.57 16.48
N THR A 13 1.99 20.83 17.37
CA THR A 13 0.54 20.96 17.64
C THR A 13 0.13 22.37 18.05
N ASP A 14 1.00 23.08 18.77
CA ASP A 14 0.71 24.41 19.33
C ASP A 14 0.80 25.52 18.28
N LEU A 15 1.51 25.25 17.17
CA LEU A 15 1.73 26.17 16.06
C LEU A 15 0.69 25.99 14.94
N LEU A 16 -0.49 25.47 15.25
CA LEU A 16 -1.59 25.29 14.30
C LEU A 16 -2.69 26.37 14.50
N PRO A 17 -2.46 27.63 14.07
CA PRO A 17 -3.42 28.72 14.23
C PRO A 17 -4.71 28.50 13.42
N ASP A 18 -4.66 27.72 12.35
CA ASP A 18 -5.79 27.48 11.45
C ASP A 18 -6.00 25.98 11.17
N ALA A 19 -6.49 25.26 12.19
CA ALA A 19 -6.81 23.84 12.07
C ALA A 19 -7.89 23.57 11.02
N THR A 20 -8.89 24.45 10.92
CA THR A 20 -10.01 24.32 9.97
C THR A 20 -9.54 24.49 8.53
N GLY A 21 -8.74 25.51 8.23
CA GLY A 21 -8.17 25.74 6.91
C GLY A 21 -7.18 24.64 6.50
N LEU A 22 -6.38 24.13 7.45
CA LEU A 22 -5.54 22.97 7.20
C LEU A 22 -6.39 21.77 6.79
N ALA A 23 -7.43 21.44 7.55
CA ALA A 23 -8.29 20.30 7.25
C ALA A 23 -9.01 20.43 5.91
N ALA A 24 -9.54 21.61 5.58
CA ALA A 24 -10.15 21.89 4.28
C ALA A 24 -9.14 21.73 3.13
N GLY A 25 -7.91 22.24 3.29
CA GLY A 25 -6.85 22.08 2.31
C GLY A 25 -6.41 20.62 2.15
N LEU A 26 -6.34 19.85 3.24
CA LEU A 26 -6.04 18.42 3.21
C LEU A 26 -7.14 17.64 2.49
N ARG A 27 -8.42 17.98 2.70
CA ARG A 27 -9.52 17.36 1.92
C ARG A 27 -9.34 17.58 0.43
N LEU A 28 -9.04 18.81 0.02
CA LEU A 28 -8.79 19.14 -1.38
C LEU A 28 -7.57 18.38 -1.91
N HIS A 29 -6.49 18.30 -1.14
CA HIS A 29 -5.31 17.52 -1.52
C HIS A 29 -5.66 16.03 -1.72
N LEU A 30 -6.39 15.44 -0.77
CA LEU A 30 -6.77 14.02 -0.77
C LEU A 30 -7.73 13.66 -1.92
N ALA A 31 -8.48 14.62 -2.45
CA ALA A 31 -9.27 14.43 -3.66
C ALA A 31 -8.40 14.16 -4.91
N HIS A 32 -7.12 14.53 -4.88
CA HIS A 32 -6.22 14.41 -6.02
C HIS A 32 -5.02 13.48 -5.78
N ALA A 33 -4.63 13.23 -4.53
CA ALA A 33 -3.45 12.44 -4.21
C ALA A 33 -3.57 11.77 -2.82
N PRO A 34 -3.15 10.50 -2.69
CA PRO A 34 -3.00 9.89 -1.37
C PRO A 34 -1.85 10.54 -0.61
N LEU A 35 -1.92 10.49 0.71
CA LEU A 35 -0.93 11.09 1.61
C LEU A 35 -0.68 10.15 2.78
N THR A 36 0.59 9.90 3.11
CA THR A 36 0.94 9.23 4.37
C THR A 36 1.55 10.23 5.32
N SER A 37 0.93 10.45 6.49
CA SER A 37 1.55 11.19 7.60
C SER A 37 2.26 10.20 8.51
N THR A 38 3.46 10.51 8.97
CA THR A 38 4.22 9.65 9.88
C THR A 38 4.84 10.47 11.00
N LEU A 39 4.65 10.04 12.24
CA LEU A 39 5.32 10.58 13.41
C LEU A 39 6.25 9.51 13.99
N VAL A 40 7.47 9.90 14.30
CA VAL A 40 8.50 9.03 14.87
C VAL A 40 8.95 9.63 16.20
N GLN A 41 8.97 8.81 17.25
CA GLN A 41 9.53 9.11 18.55
C GLN A 41 10.81 8.31 18.76
N ILE A 42 11.87 8.99 19.24
CA ILE A 42 13.14 8.41 19.67
C ILE A 42 13.59 9.15 20.93
N GLY A 43 13.59 8.47 22.07
CA GLY A 43 13.62 9.11 23.38
C GLY A 43 12.51 10.15 23.49
N ASP A 44 12.87 11.35 23.94
CA ASP A 44 11.91 12.47 24.12
C ASP A 44 11.72 13.32 22.85
N VAL A 45 12.27 12.88 21.71
CA VAL A 45 12.24 13.65 20.46
C VAL A 45 11.22 13.06 19.49
N GLN A 46 10.23 13.87 19.13
CA GLN A 46 9.26 13.56 18.09
C GLN A 46 9.60 14.28 16.78
N ARG A 47 9.47 13.58 15.65
CA ARG A 47 9.66 14.13 14.30
C ARG A 47 8.52 13.72 13.39
N ALA A 48 7.94 14.71 12.72
CA ALA A 48 6.88 14.49 11.74
C ALA A 48 7.42 14.43 10.31
N TYR A 49 6.80 13.56 9.53
CA TYR A 49 7.09 13.32 8.13
C TYR A 49 5.81 13.18 7.34
N VAL A 50 5.87 13.50 6.06
CA VAL A 50 4.82 13.21 5.09
C VAL A 50 5.42 12.53 3.88
N ALA A 51 4.69 11.59 3.29
CA ALA A 51 5.08 10.93 2.06
C ALA A 51 3.97 10.99 1.01
N LEU A 52 4.41 11.33 -0.19
CA LEU A 52 3.56 11.61 -1.34
C LEU A 52 4.37 11.48 -2.62
N ASP A 53 3.68 11.24 -3.73
CA ASP A 53 4.29 11.18 -5.06
C ASP A 53 4.88 12.53 -5.44
N SER A 54 6.15 12.54 -5.84
CA SER A 54 6.84 13.73 -6.32
C SER A 54 6.99 13.73 -7.84
N CYS A 55 6.98 14.93 -8.45
CA CYS A 55 7.51 15.09 -9.81
C CYS A 55 9.05 15.15 -9.78
N GLU A 56 9.69 14.98 -10.93
CA GLU A 56 11.15 14.99 -11.06
C GLU A 56 11.78 16.30 -10.55
N GLY A 57 11.04 17.40 -10.65
CA GLY A 57 11.46 18.71 -10.19
C GLY A 57 11.39 18.93 -8.68
N CYS A 58 10.55 18.19 -7.94
CA CYS A 58 10.29 18.53 -6.53
C CYS A 58 11.57 18.26 -5.67
N LEU A 59 12.44 17.30 -6.02
CA LEU A 59 13.74 17.06 -5.35
C LEU A 59 14.78 18.17 -5.59
N ARG A 60 14.69 18.87 -6.72
CA ARG A 60 15.60 19.97 -7.09
C ARG A 60 15.08 21.34 -6.67
N GLY A 61 13.96 21.38 -5.93
CA GLY A 61 13.27 22.64 -5.59
C GLY A 61 12.64 23.34 -6.79
N ARG A 62 12.47 22.65 -7.94
CA ARG A 62 11.94 23.19 -9.20
C ARG A 62 10.68 22.43 -9.61
N CYS A 63 9.65 22.50 -8.76
CA CYS A 63 8.39 21.79 -8.97
C CYS A 63 7.71 22.21 -10.29
N GLU A 64 7.21 21.22 -11.05
CA GLU A 64 6.35 21.46 -12.21
C GLU A 64 5.01 22.11 -11.80
N PRO A 65 4.34 22.86 -12.71
CA PRO A 65 2.99 23.34 -12.50
C PRO A 65 2.05 22.18 -12.12
N GLY A 66 1.38 22.30 -10.96
CA GLY A 66 0.51 21.24 -10.44
C GLY A 66 1.23 20.14 -9.61
N CYS A 67 2.53 20.24 -9.32
CA CYS A 67 3.21 19.32 -8.37
C CYS A 67 2.42 19.31 -7.04
N ARG A 68 1.89 18.14 -6.70
CA ARG A 68 1.09 17.90 -5.48
C ARG A 68 1.88 18.20 -4.21
N VAL A 69 3.20 17.98 -4.24
CA VAL A 69 4.11 18.36 -3.14
C VAL A 69 4.16 19.86 -2.95
N GLU A 70 4.22 20.64 -4.03
CA GLU A 70 4.26 22.10 -3.93
C GLU A 70 2.93 22.66 -3.43
N LEU A 71 1.80 22.08 -3.86
CA LEU A 71 0.49 22.44 -3.33
C LEU A 71 0.39 22.16 -1.83
N LEU A 72 0.81 20.97 -1.37
CA LEU A 72 0.82 20.64 0.06
C LEU A 72 1.78 21.55 0.84
N ARG A 73 2.96 21.85 0.29
CA ARG A 73 3.94 22.75 0.91
C ARG A 73 3.38 24.16 1.11
N ARG A 74 2.64 24.69 0.13
CA ARG A 74 1.97 26.00 0.24
C ARG A 74 0.87 25.97 1.29
N LEU A 75 0.05 24.92 1.30
CA LEU A 75 -0.97 24.70 2.33
C LEU A 75 -0.35 24.73 3.73
N LEU A 76 0.68 23.91 3.97
CA LEU A 76 1.31 23.84 5.29
C LEU A 76 2.01 25.13 5.68
N ARG A 77 2.66 25.85 4.77
CA ARG A 77 3.22 27.18 5.08
C ARG A 77 2.15 28.18 5.49
N ALA A 78 0.98 28.14 4.85
CA ALA A 78 -0.14 28.99 5.20
C ALA A 78 -0.75 28.63 6.57
N SER A 79 -0.84 27.33 6.88
CA SER A 79 -1.52 26.85 8.09
C SER A 79 -0.62 26.66 9.33
N LEU A 80 0.70 26.47 9.17
CA LEU A 80 1.65 26.09 10.23
C LEU A 80 2.79 27.11 10.42
N GLY A 81 2.57 28.38 10.06
CA GLY A 81 3.43 29.53 10.39
C GLY A 81 4.94 29.24 10.56
N GLY A 82 5.67 29.05 9.45
CA GLY A 82 7.12 28.81 9.48
C GLY A 82 7.54 27.36 9.25
N ALA A 83 6.58 26.43 9.11
CA ALA A 83 6.89 25.05 8.75
C ALA A 83 7.66 24.94 7.42
N SER A 84 8.72 24.13 7.41
CA SER A 84 9.50 23.85 6.19
C SER A 84 9.55 22.35 5.87
N PHE A 85 9.81 22.04 4.59
CA PHE A 85 9.85 20.67 4.06
C PHE A 85 11.28 20.34 3.67
N GLN A 86 11.84 19.31 4.28
CA GLN A 86 13.14 18.77 3.89
C GLN A 86 12.98 17.38 3.30
N ALA A 87 13.46 17.17 2.07
CA ALA A 87 13.46 15.84 1.46
C ALA A 87 14.34 14.87 2.26
N VAL A 88 13.87 13.64 2.42
CA VAL A 88 14.59 12.56 3.10
C VAL A 88 14.81 11.41 2.10
N PRO A 89 15.82 11.54 1.21
CA PRO A 89 15.98 10.63 0.06
C PRO A 89 16.26 9.18 0.47
N ARG A 90 16.88 8.97 1.64
CA ARG A 90 17.19 7.63 2.17
C ARG A 90 16.05 7.01 2.98
N GLY A 91 14.89 7.65 3.05
CA GLY A 91 13.76 7.19 3.86
C GLY A 91 14.02 7.33 5.36
N LEU A 92 13.26 6.58 6.16
CA LEU A 92 13.43 6.58 7.62
C LEU A 92 14.60 5.69 8.03
N ALA A 93 15.27 6.04 9.12
CA ALA A 93 16.26 5.15 9.72
C ALA A 93 15.59 3.84 10.20
N ALA A 94 16.29 2.73 10.04
CA ALA A 94 15.86 1.45 10.56
C ALA A 94 15.80 1.46 12.09
N ARG A 95 14.80 0.81 12.68
CA ARG A 95 14.56 0.77 14.12
C ARG A 95 14.08 -0.61 14.57
N PRO A 96 14.49 -1.10 15.74
CA PRO A 96 14.14 -2.43 16.28
C PRO A 96 12.71 -2.44 16.89
N TYR A 97 11.68 -2.33 16.05
CA TYR A 97 10.30 -2.42 16.53
C TYR A 97 9.94 -3.86 16.88
N THR A 98 9.56 -4.09 18.14
CA THR A 98 9.22 -5.42 18.66
C THR A 98 7.72 -5.70 18.69
N ARG A 99 6.89 -4.68 18.51
CA ARG A 99 5.43 -4.77 18.47
C ARG A 99 4.89 -3.88 17.36
N VAL A 100 3.95 -4.41 16.58
CA VAL A 100 3.28 -3.63 15.54
C VAL A 100 1.79 -3.95 15.53
N ALA A 101 0.98 -2.90 15.45
CA ALA A 101 -0.45 -3.00 15.22
C ALA A 101 -0.84 -2.25 13.94
N LEU A 102 -1.74 -2.87 13.19
CA LEU A 102 -2.43 -2.27 12.05
C LEU A 102 -3.84 -1.93 12.48
N ALA A 103 -4.35 -0.77 12.08
CA ALA A 103 -5.67 -0.34 12.51
C ALA A 103 -6.42 0.46 11.44
N TRP A 104 -7.73 0.50 11.60
CA TRP A 104 -8.63 1.28 10.75
C TRP A 104 -9.77 1.90 11.57
N PRO A 105 -10.34 3.02 11.09
CA PRO A 105 -11.42 3.70 11.78
C PRO A 105 -12.63 2.79 12.00
N GLY A 106 -13.11 2.75 13.24
CA GLY A 106 -14.45 2.33 13.66
C GLY A 106 -15.48 3.47 13.59
N ARG A 107 -16.63 3.27 14.25
CA ARG A 107 -17.76 4.21 14.19
C ARG A 107 -17.53 5.47 15.02
N ASN A 108 -16.85 5.33 16.16
CA ASN A 108 -16.65 6.37 17.16
C ASN A 108 -15.17 6.77 17.29
N THR A 109 -14.37 6.46 16.26
CA THR A 109 -12.91 6.63 16.29
C THR A 109 -12.49 8.03 16.66
N ARG A 110 -11.49 8.14 17.54
CA ARG A 110 -10.88 9.42 17.88
C ARG A 110 -9.68 9.69 16.98
N PRO A 111 -9.43 10.97 16.57
CA PRO A 111 -8.19 11.35 15.90
C PRO A 111 -6.97 10.92 16.71
N LEU A 112 -5.97 10.35 16.05
CA LEU A 112 -4.70 10.02 16.68
C LEU A 112 -3.83 11.28 16.75
N ALA A 113 -3.23 11.50 17.91
CA ALA A 113 -2.29 12.58 18.16
C ALA A 113 -0.91 12.02 18.55
N GLY A 114 0.08 12.89 18.72
CA GLY A 114 1.45 12.46 18.99
C GLY A 114 1.69 11.95 20.42
N ASP A 115 0.82 12.30 21.36
CA ASP A 115 0.86 11.88 22.75
C ASP A 115 0.76 10.35 22.93
N ILE A 116 0.09 9.66 22.01
CA ILE A 116 0.01 8.19 22.00
C ILE A 116 1.39 7.54 21.96
N LEU A 117 2.41 8.20 21.40
CA LEU A 117 3.77 7.64 21.30
C LEU A 117 4.55 7.71 22.62
N ALA A 118 4.11 8.53 23.59
CA ALA A 118 4.84 8.79 24.84
C ALA A 118 5.08 7.53 25.70
N ALA A 119 4.35 6.44 25.45
CA ALA A 119 4.50 5.17 26.17
C ALA A 119 5.77 4.38 25.81
N TRP A 120 6.50 4.76 24.75
CA TRP A 120 7.66 4.02 24.25
C TRP A 120 8.87 4.91 24.00
N GLU A 121 10.07 4.39 24.26
CA GLU A 121 11.31 5.12 23.94
C GLU A 121 11.47 5.27 22.42
N GLU A 122 11.13 4.23 21.66
CA GLU A 122 11.13 4.27 20.21
C GLU A 122 9.76 3.83 19.68
N ALA A 123 9.08 4.70 18.95
CA ALA A 123 7.82 4.36 18.31
C ALA A 123 7.61 5.12 17.01
N ARG A 124 6.72 4.59 16.18
CA ARG A 124 6.34 5.17 14.90
C ARG A 124 4.85 4.96 14.68
N LEU A 125 4.14 6.06 14.51
CA LEU A 125 2.76 6.07 14.05
C LEU A 125 2.73 6.55 12.60
N SER A 126 2.10 5.79 11.72
CA SER A 126 1.88 6.16 10.32
C SER A 126 0.39 6.11 10.03
N ILE A 127 -0.19 7.18 9.47
CA ILE A 127 -1.57 7.18 8.96
C ILE A 127 -1.52 7.37 7.45
N HIS A 128 -2.11 6.43 6.72
CA HIS A 128 -2.33 6.53 5.29
C HIS A 128 -3.72 7.06 5.01
N TRP A 129 -3.78 8.12 4.23
CA TRP A 129 -4.99 8.83 3.82
C TRP A 129 -5.20 8.67 2.32
N GLN A 130 -6.44 8.38 1.91
CA GLN A 130 -6.80 8.25 0.50
C GLN A 130 -8.20 8.82 0.26
N GLY A 131 -8.33 9.66 -0.77
CA GLY A 131 -9.63 10.07 -1.30
C GLY A 131 -10.32 8.96 -2.08
N GLY A 132 -11.62 8.84 -1.89
CA GLY A 132 -12.50 7.89 -2.56
C GLY A 132 -13.62 8.57 -3.34
N PRO A 133 -14.54 7.78 -3.91
CA PRO A 133 -15.71 8.30 -4.62
C PRO A 133 -16.53 9.23 -3.73
N ARG A 134 -17.20 10.22 -4.34
CA ARG A 134 -18.11 11.17 -3.66
C ARG A 134 -17.43 11.96 -2.51
N ALA A 135 -16.17 12.32 -2.69
CA ALA A 135 -15.36 13.05 -1.71
C ALA A 135 -15.24 12.35 -0.35
N THR A 136 -15.38 11.02 -0.32
CA THR A 136 -15.13 10.24 0.89
C THR A 136 -13.63 10.19 1.15
N ILE A 137 -13.22 10.22 2.42
CA ILE A 137 -11.83 9.99 2.80
C ILE A 137 -11.77 8.64 3.50
N THR A 138 -10.76 7.86 3.19
CA THR A 138 -10.45 6.62 3.89
C THR A 138 -9.12 6.76 4.60
N ALA A 139 -9.01 6.11 5.76
CA ALA A 139 -7.80 6.10 6.55
C ALA A 139 -7.46 4.68 7.03
N SER A 140 -6.17 4.44 7.20
CA SER A 140 -5.61 3.31 7.94
C SER A 140 -4.39 3.77 8.72
N ALA A 141 -4.13 3.14 9.85
CA ALA A 141 -3.02 3.47 10.73
C ALA A 141 -2.13 2.26 10.98
N LEU A 142 -0.85 2.50 11.16
CA LEU A 142 0.13 1.51 11.59
C LEU A 142 0.95 2.10 12.74
N LEU A 143 0.94 1.41 13.88
CA LEU A 143 1.70 1.79 15.07
C LEU A 143 2.75 0.71 15.33
N ALA A 144 4.01 1.08 15.22
CA ALA A 144 5.16 0.23 15.51
C ALA A 144 5.87 0.77 16.75
N ALA A 145 6.16 -0.10 17.71
CA ALA A 145 6.74 0.25 19.00
C ALA A 145 7.91 -0.67 19.35
N GLY A 146 8.99 -0.08 19.89
CA GLY A 146 10.16 -0.73 20.43
C GLY A 146 9.99 -1.09 21.90
N ALA A 147 11.02 -0.82 22.71
CA ALA A 147 10.95 -0.98 24.17
C ALA A 147 9.98 0.04 24.81
N GLY A 148 9.28 -0.39 25.87
CA GLY A 148 8.34 0.46 26.61
C GLY A 148 7.10 -0.30 27.09
N GLU A 149 6.27 0.37 27.87
CA GLU A 149 5.05 -0.19 28.43
C GLU A 149 3.88 -0.02 27.45
N GLY A 150 2.95 -0.97 27.41
CA GLY A 150 1.75 -0.87 26.57
C GLY A 150 1.79 -1.67 25.28
N ASP A 151 0.63 -2.21 24.92
CA ASP A 151 0.39 -2.91 23.65
C ASP A 151 -0.17 -1.91 22.61
N PRO A 152 0.51 -1.70 21.46
CA PRO A 152 0.02 -0.84 20.39
C PRO A 152 -1.41 -1.13 19.95
N ALA A 153 -1.82 -2.40 19.87
CA ALA A 153 -3.17 -2.76 19.44
C ALA A 153 -4.21 -2.33 20.48
N ARG A 154 -3.91 -2.53 21.77
CA ARG A 154 -4.77 -2.11 22.88
C ARG A 154 -4.92 -0.59 22.92
N MET A 155 -3.84 0.17 22.80
CA MET A 155 -3.89 1.65 22.81
C MET A 155 -4.72 2.21 21.64
N LEU A 156 -4.59 1.63 20.45
CA LEU A 156 -5.43 2.01 19.32
C LEU A 156 -6.91 1.67 19.58
N THR A 157 -7.19 0.52 20.18
CA THR A 157 -8.55 0.09 20.53
C THR A 157 -9.19 1.01 21.57
N GLU A 158 -8.43 1.48 22.56
CA GLU A 158 -8.87 2.47 23.56
C GLU A 158 -9.30 3.82 22.92
N LEU A 159 -8.81 4.11 21.71
CA LEU A 159 -9.18 5.27 20.90
C LEU A 159 -10.26 4.96 19.84
N ASP A 160 -11.00 3.87 20.02
CA ASP A 160 -12.08 3.41 19.13
C ASP A 160 -11.60 3.09 17.70
N TRP A 161 -10.32 2.72 17.54
CA TRP A 161 -9.83 2.11 16.30
C TRP A 161 -10.03 0.60 16.35
N ASN A 162 -10.36 0.00 15.20
CA ASN A 162 -10.29 -1.45 15.09
C ASN A 162 -8.83 -1.80 14.82
N ALA A 163 -8.17 -2.43 15.79
CA ALA A 163 -6.76 -2.75 15.72
C ALA A 163 -6.51 -4.26 15.63
N LEU A 164 -5.50 -4.63 14.87
CA LEU A 164 -5.04 -6.00 14.70
C LEU A 164 -3.52 -6.04 14.97
N PRO A 165 -3.06 -6.76 16.01
CA PRO A 165 -1.64 -6.98 16.21
C PRO A 165 -1.09 -7.81 15.04
N LEU A 166 0.08 -7.40 14.53
CA LEU A 166 0.73 -8.09 13.43
C LEU A 166 1.73 -9.14 13.97
N PRO A 167 1.89 -10.28 13.28
CA PRO A 167 2.88 -11.28 13.67
C PRO A 167 4.32 -10.79 13.43
N PRO A 168 5.31 -11.21 14.25
CA PRO A 168 6.69 -10.74 14.17
C PRO A 168 7.39 -10.88 12.82
N ARG A 169 6.98 -11.86 12.02
CA ARG A 169 7.53 -12.08 10.68
C ARG A 169 7.30 -10.90 9.71
N LEU A 170 6.34 -10.02 10.02
CA LEU A 170 6.09 -8.81 9.22
C LEU A 170 6.89 -7.60 9.69
N PHE A 171 7.56 -7.66 10.86
CA PHE A 171 8.24 -6.52 11.45
C PHE A 171 9.48 -6.13 10.65
N SER A 172 10.28 -7.10 10.20
CA SER A 172 11.53 -6.86 9.45
C SER A 172 11.38 -5.97 8.22
N ARG A 173 10.18 -5.92 7.64
CA ARG A 173 9.89 -5.02 6.50
C ARG A 173 9.58 -3.60 6.93
N ILE A 174 9.02 -3.40 8.12
CA ILE A 174 8.79 -2.08 8.72
C ILE A 174 10.10 -1.52 9.27
N GLU A 175 10.95 -2.39 9.81
CA GLU A 175 12.31 -2.05 10.26
C GLU A 175 13.18 -1.51 9.13
N SER A 176 12.95 -1.91 7.87
CA SER A 176 13.75 -1.47 6.71
C SER A 176 13.67 0.03 6.37
N GLY A 177 12.95 0.85 7.15
CA GLY A 177 12.81 2.28 6.90
C GLY A 177 11.81 2.63 5.79
N SER A 178 11.25 1.62 5.10
CA SER A 178 10.21 1.82 4.10
C SER A 178 8.88 2.24 4.74
N LEU A 179 8.16 3.12 4.06
CA LEU A 179 6.78 3.45 4.42
C LEU A 179 5.84 2.42 3.78
N PRO A 180 5.08 1.64 4.56
CA PRO A 180 4.06 0.80 3.97
C PRO A 180 2.98 1.70 3.37
N LEU A 181 2.74 1.55 2.06
CA LEU A 181 1.53 2.05 1.43
C LEU A 181 0.40 1.08 1.78
N LEU A 182 -0.46 1.47 2.71
CA LEU A 182 -1.61 0.67 3.11
C LEU A 182 -2.74 0.92 2.12
N ARG A 183 -3.03 0.00 1.19
CA ARG A 183 -4.06 0.24 0.17
C ARG A 183 -5.48 0.05 0.69
N VAL A 184 -5.60 -0.35 1.95
CA VAL A 184 -6.86 -0.76 2.56
C VAL A 184 -7.14 0.16 3.74
N GLY A 185 -8.13 1.05 3.57
CA GLY A 185 -8.65 1.93 4.61
C GLY A 185 -10.13 1.70 4.90
N ARG A 186 -10.64 2.33 5.96
CA ARG A 186 -12.09 2.52 6.18
C ARG A 186 -12.43 4.00 6.14
N VAL A 187 -13.70 4.30 5.89
CA VAL A 187 -14.20 5.68 5.80
C VAL A 187 -13.86 6.44 7.08
N TRP A 188 -13.13 7.54 6.91
CA TRP A 188 -12.83 8.52 7.95
C TRP A 188 -13.97 9.53 8.03
N ARG A 189 -14.54 9.70 9.22
CA ARG A 189 -15.71 10.57 9.45
C ARG A 189 -15.35 11.94 10.03
N HIS A 190 -14.08 12.17 10.36
CA HIS A 190 -13.61 13.42 10.94
C HIS A 190 -12.90 14.28 9.89
N GLU A 191 -12.49 15.46 10.31
CA GLU A 191 -11.54 16.29 9.58
C GLU A 191 -10.22 15.50 9.36
N PRO A 192 -9.64 15.48 8.15
CA PRO A 192 -8.31 14.92 7.95
C PRO A 192 -7.28 15.81 8.68
N THR A 193 -6.30 15.17 9.32
CA THR A 193 -5.25 15.85 10.08
C THR A 193 -3.87 15.31 9.69
N LEU A 194 -2.83 16.08 10.03
CA LEU A 194 -1.45 15.58 10.01
C LEU A 194 -1.05 15.16 11.41
N LEU A 195 -0.20 14.15 11.49
CA LEU A 195 0.50 13.83 12.72
C LEU A 195 1.61 14.86 12.93
N LEU A 196 1.46 15.65 13.99
CA LEU A 196 2.42 16.67 14.39
C LEU A 196 3.06 16.28 15.74
N PRO A 197 4.32 16.66 15.99
CA PRO A 197 4.95 16.53 17.29
C PRO A 197 4.16 17.30 18.35
N VAL A 198 4.00 16.69 19.52
CA VAL A 198 3.51 17.40 20.72
C VAL A 198 4.61 18.36 21.17
N ALA A 199 4.23 19.57 21.58
CA ALA A 199 5.18 20.51 22.15
C ALA A 199 5.73 19.97 23.48
N GLY A 200 6.89 19.32 23.42
CA GLY A 200 7.73 19.07 24.59
C GLY A 200 8.73 20.22 24.77
N GLU A 201 9.32 20.32 25.96
CA GLU A 201 10.52 21.13 26.20
C GLU A 201 11.69 20.56 25.40
N HIS A 202 11.71 20.79 24.09
CA HIS A 202 12.79 20.35 23.23
C HIS A 202 14.01 21.22 23.52
N THR A 203 14.93 20.69 24.30
CA THR A 203 16.32 21.14 24.23
C THR A 203 16.81 20.72 22.83
N PRO A 204 17.21 21.65 21.95
CA PRO A 204 17.63 21.31 20.60
C PRO A 204 18.88 20.44 20.68
N VAL A 205 18.71 19.13 20.53
CA VAL A 205 19.82 18.20 20.34
C VAL A 205 20.40 18.53 18.98
N THR A 206 21.53 19.24 18.98
CA THR A 206 22.33 19.50 17.78
C THR A 206 22.94 18.17 17.37
N ILE A 207 22.24 17.41 16.54
CA ILE A 207 22.82 16.25 15.87
C ILE A 207 23.80 16.82 14.87
N GLY A 208 25.09 16.62 15.12
CA GLY A 208 26.17 17.03 14.23
C GLY A 208 25.85 16.61 12.81
N HIS A 209 25.76 17.58 11.90
CA HIS A 209 25.51 17.36 10.48
C HIS A 209 26.62 16.43 9.96
N PRO A 210 26.34 15.18 9.54
CA PRO A 210 27.36 14.40 8.86
C PRO A 210 27.68 15.12 7.54
N ALA A 211 28.97 15.28 7.26
CA ALA A 211 29.47 15.87 6.02
C ALA A 211 28.82 15.20 4.79
N PRO A 212 28.60 15.95 3.68
CA PRO A 212 27.95 15.40 2.49
C PRO A 212 28.79 14.25 1.94
N ALA A 213 28.32 13.02 2.15
CA ALA A 213 28.87 11.83 1.51
C ALA A 213 28.35 11.74 0.08
N ASP A 214 29.26 11.42 -0.83
CA ASP A 214 29.08 11.25 -2.28
C ASP A 214 27.71 10.65 -2.66
N GLU A 215 26.99 11.34 -3.54
CA GLU A 215 25.65 11.00 -3.99
C GLU A 215 25.66 9.78 -4.93
N THR A 216 25.57 8.59 -4.36
CA THR A 216 25.09 7.41 -5.09
C THR A 216 23.58 7.29 -4.88
N LEU A 217 22.82 7.58 -5.94
CA LEU A 217 21.37 7.44 -5.99
C LEU A 217 20.98 5.98 -5.75
N ALA A 218 20.46 5.68 -4.56
CA ALA A 218 19.86 4.40 -4.26
C ALA A 218 18.56 4.22 -5.08
N GLU A 219 18.40 3.03 -5.67
CA GLU A 219 17.24 2.66 -6.48
C GLU A 219 15.91 2.84 -5.73
N THR A 220 14.92 3.32 -6.49
CA THR A 220 13.56 3.64 -6.02
C THR A 220 12.85 2.38 -5.50
N PRO A 221 12.15 2.41 -4.35
CA PRO A 221 11.41 1.25 -3.89
C PRO A 221 10.18 1.00 -4.79
N ALA A 222 10.25 -0.07 -5.58
CA ALA A 222 9.08 -0.69 -6.18
C ALA A 222 8.07 -1.09 -5.09
N THR A 223 6.78 -1.10 -5.46
CA THR A 223 5.63 -1.49 -4.63
C THR A 223 5.98 -2.61 -3.65
N SER A 224 6.09 -2.28 -2.36
CA SER A 224 6.66 -3.19 -1.37
C SER A 224 5.79 -4.45 -1.21
N PRO A 225 6.36 -5.67 -1.22
CA PRO A 225 5.67 -6.91 -0.86
C PRO A 225 4.97 -6.87 0.51
N LEU A 226 5.34 -5.92 1.39
CA LEU A 226 4.65 -5.63 2.64
C LEU A 226 3.24 -5.08 2.42
N ALA A 227 3.08 -4.13 1.48
CA ALA A 227 1.78 -3.54 1.17
C ALA A 227 0.76 -4.63 0.81
N HIS A 228 1.15 -5.55 -0.09
CA HIS A 228 0.32 -6.70 -0.47
C HIS A 228 0.04 -7.69 0.67
N ALA A 229 0.93 -7.83 1.65
CA ALA A 229 0.70 -8.69 2.80
C ALA A 229 -0.29 -8.06 3.79
N LEU A 230 -0.14 -6.76 4.05
CA LEU A 230 -1.05 -5.99 4.91
C LEU A 230 -2.44 -5.91 4.28
N ASP A 231 -2.52 -5.69 2.96
CA ASP A 231 -3.79 -5.66 2.23
C ASP A 231 -4.55 -7.00 2.35
N ARG A 232 -3.85 -8.14 2.30
CA ARG A 232 -4.46 -9.47 2.48
C ARG A 232 -4.98 -9.68 3.89
N ILE A 233 -4.19 -9.32 4.90
CA ILE A 233 -4.62 -9.41 6.30
C ILE A 233 -5.87 -8.54 6.52
N LEU A 234 -5.90 -7.35 5.94
CA LEU A 234 -7.04 -6.46 6.03
C LEU A 234 -8.26 -6.96 5.24
N ALA A 235 -8.06 -7.63 4.11
CA ALA A 235 -9.14 -8.29 3.38
C ALA A 235 -9.77 -9.41 4.23
N LEU A 236 -8.96 -10.24 4.89
CA LEU A 236 -9.44 -11.28 5.80
C LEU A 236 -10.15 -10.70 7.02
N ALA A 237 -9.66 -9.58 7.58
CA ALA A 237 -10.31 -8.90 8.70
C ALA A 237 -11.61 -8.15 8.32
N ARG A 238 -11.93 -8.02 7.02
CA ARG A 238 -13.18 -7.42 6.51
C ARG A 238 -14.30 -8.44 6.39
N GLU A 239 -14.00 -9.72 6.29
CA GLU A 239 -15.04 -10.74 6.24
C GLU A 239 -15.78 -10.75 7.58
N PRO A 240 -17.09 -10.44 7.60
CA PRO A 240 -17.87 -10.57 8.82
C PRO A 240 -17.79 -12.04 9.23
N SER A 241 -17.35 -12.28 10.47
CA SER A 241 -17.33 -13.61 11.07
C SER A 241 -18.77 -14.15 11.11
N THR A 242 -19.20 -14.82 10.05
CA THR A 242 -20.45 -15.58 10.01
C THR A 242 -20.20 -16.90 10.74
N ALA A 243 -20.06 -16.81 12.05
CA ALA A 243 -20.16 -17.97 12.93
C ALA A 243 -21.65 -18.27 13.17
N THR A 244 -22.14 -19.24 12.40
CA THR A 244 -23.02 -20.34 12.84
C THR A 244 -24.30 -19.97 13.60
N GLY A 245 -25.40 -19.88 12.85
CA GLY A 245 -26.74 -19.90 13.43
C GLY A 245 -27.86 -19.92 12.38
N ALA A 246 -28.55 -21.06 12.29
CA ALA A 246 -29.88 -21.28 11.74
C ALA A 246 -30.10 -21.30 10.21
N THR A 247 -30.45 -22.51 9.76
CA THR A 247 -31.31 -22.84 8.62
C THR A 247 -32.53 -21.95 8.46
N THR A 248 -32.62 -21.28 7.31
CA THR A 248 -33.86 -21.16 6.52
C THR A 248 -33.50 -20.74 5.09
N GLY A 249 -34.03 -21.50 4.12
CA GLY A 249 -33.75 -21.27 2.71
C GLY A 249 -34.38 -19.99 2.18
N LEU A 250 -33.77 -19.45 1.13
CA LEU A 250 -34.47 -18.66 0.12
C LEU A 250 -33.69 -18.77 -1.19
N ALA A 251 -34.45 -19.18 -2.21
CA ALA A 251 -34.04 -19.42 -3.57
C ALA A 251 -33.60 -18.14 -4.29
N GLY A 252 -32.71 -18.33 -5.27
CA GLY A 252 -32.86 -17.74 -6.60
C GLY A 252 -32.37 -16.30 -6.76
N ALA A 253 -31.07 -16.14 -6.98
CA ALA A 253 -30.53 -14.97 -7.67
C ALA A 253 -29.52 -15.41 -8.74
N GLY A 254 -30.04 -15.74 -9.93
CA GLY A 254 -29.45 -15.41 -11.23
C GLY A 254 -28.16 -16.12 -11.64
N ASP A 255 -28.27 -17.39 -12.05
CA ASP A 255 -27.27 -18.11 -12.86
C ASP A 255 -27.36 -17.75 -14.37
N ALA A 256 -27.89 -16.56 -14.67
CA ALA A 256 -28.33 -16.19 -16.02
C ALA A 256 -27.25 -15.52 -16.89
N ASP A 257 -26.02 -15.36 -16.39
CA ASP A 257 -24.96 -14.59 -17.07
C ASP A 257 -23.78 -15.46 -17.56
N VAL A 258 -23.91 -16.79 -17.49
CA VAL A 258 -22.84 -17.73 -17.90
C VAL A 258 -22.93 -18.12 -19.37
N ALA A 259 -24.12 -18.03 -19.99
CA ALA A 259 -24.35 -18.60 -21.32
C ALA A 259 -23.73 -17.80 -22.49
N ASP A 260 -23.56 -16.47 -22.34
CA ASP A 260 -23.12 -15.58 -23.42
C ASP A 260 -21.74 -14.95 -23.20
N SER A 261 -20.99 -15.36 -22.17
CA SER A 261 -19.65 -14.83 -21.95
C SER A 261 -18.68 -15.32 -23.02
N PRO A 262 -17.93 -14.44 -23.71
CA PRO A 262 -16.89 -14.87 -24.65
C PRO A 262 -15.72 -15.56 -23.93
N TRP A 263 -15.63 -15.49 -22.61
CA TRP A 263 -14.52 -16.05 -21.85
C TRP A 263 -14.75 -17.52 -21.49
N PRO A 264 -13.74 -18.40 -21.63
CA PRO A 264 -13.85 -19.76 -21.13
C PRO A 264 -13.76 -19.80 -19.59
N ALA A 265 -14.19 -20.91 -18.99
CA ALA A 265 -13.86 -21.22 -17.60
C ALA A 265 -12.34 -21.42 -17.44
N GLY A 266 -11.78 -20.95 -16.32
CA GLY A 266 -10.35 -21.03 -16.04
C GLY A 266 -9.96 -22.15 -15.07
N PRO A 267 -8.67 -22.29 -14.75
CA PRO A 267 -8.18 -23.21 -13.73
C PRO A 267 -8.83 -22.99 -12.36
N GLY A 268 -8.92 -24.04 -11.54
CA GLY A 268 -9.41 -23.93 -10.17
C GLY A 268 -10.89 -23.55 -10.04
N ARG A 269 -11.71 -23.86 -11.06
CA ARG A 269 -13.13 -23.50 -11.14
C ARG A 269 -13.39 -22.00 -11.30
N MET A 270 -12.41 -21.26 -11.82
CA MET A 270 -12.62 -19.86 -12.18
C MET A 270 -13.75 -19.73 -13.21
N ARG A 271 -14.72 -18.86 -12.91
CA ARG A 271 -15.85 -18.55 -13.78
C ARG A 271 -15.37 -17.70 -14.98
N PRO A 272 -16.06 -17.75 -16.12
CA PRO A 272 -15.78 -16.89 -17.28
C PRO A 272 -15.54 -15.41 -16.95
N GLY A 273 -16.40 -14.80 -16.13
CA GLY A 273 -16.25 -13.39 -15.72
C GLY A 273 -15.01 -13.10 -14.87
N GLU A 274 -14.52 -14.09 -14.11
CA GLU A 274 -13.27 -13.96 -13.34
C GLU A 274 -12.05 -14.02 -14.25
N VAL A 275 -12.09 -14.86 -15.29
CA VAL A 275 -11.07 -14.90 -16.34
C VAL A 275 -11.03 -13.56 -17.09
N ALA A 276 -12.19 -13.01 -17.46
CA ALA A 276 -12.31 -11.69 -18.10
C ALA A 276 -11.65 -10.61 -17.25
N THR A 277 -12.05 -10.52 -15.97
CA THR A 277 -11.53 -9.55 -15.01
C THR A 277 -10.02 -9.71 -14.82
N LEU A 278 -9.51 -10.95 -14.76
CA LEU A 278 -8.08 -11.20 -14.65
C LEU A 278 -7.35 -10.65 -15.87
N VAL A 279 -7.80 -10.94 -17.10
CA VAL A 279 -7.13 -10.48 -18.33
C VAL A 279 -7.15 -8.96 -18.44
N GLU A 280 -8.27 -8.30 -18.12
CA GLU A 280 -8.34 -6.84 -18.05
C GLU A 280 -7.32 -6.26 -17.08
N ARG A 281 -7.12 -6.90 -15.93
CA ARG A 281 -6.07 -6.52 -14.97
C ARG A 281 -4.67 -6.75 -15.53
N LEU A 282 -4.42 -7.88 -16.20
CA LEU A 282 -3.11 -8.13 -16.83
C LEU A 282 -2.77 -7.07 -17.90
N LEU A 283 -3.78 -6.56 -18.61
CA LEU A 283 -3.64 -5.53 -19.65
C LEU A 283 -3.46 -4.11 -19.09
N SER A 284 -3.88 -3.85 -17.85
CA SER A 284 -3.91 -2.50 -17.27
C SER A 284 -3.01 -2.31 -16.04
N ASP A 285 -2.61 -3.38 -15.36
CA ASP A 285 -1.85 -3.29 -14.11
C ASP A 285 -0.41 -2.77 -14.38
N PRO A 286 -0.02 -1.61 -13.78
CA PRO A 286 1.31 -1.04 -13.97
C PRO A 286 2.46 -1.97 -13.55
N SER A 287 2.23 -2.87 -12.58
CA SER A 287 3.22 -3.85 -12.14
C SER A 287 3.51 -4.95 -13.18
N ILE A 288 2.68 -5.03 -14.23
CA ILE A 288 2.85 -5.92 -15.37
C ILE A 288 3.30 -5.11 -16.59
N VAL A 289 2.53 -4.10 -16.98
CA VAL A 289 2.72 -3.37 -18.24
C VAL A 289 3.90 -2.39 -18.18
N ALA A 290 4.09 -1.71 -17.05
CA ALA A 290 5.12 -0.68 -16.86
C ALA A 290 6.32 -1.16 -16.01
N ALA A 291 6.35 -2.44 -15.64
CA ALA A 291 7.48 -2.99 -14.91
C ALA A 291 8.73 -3.12 -15.79
N THR A 292 9.91 -3.15 -15.17
CA THR A 292 11.18 -3.36 -15.86
C THR A 292 11.83 -4.65 -15.36
N PRO A 293 11.87 -5.73 -16.18
CA PRO A 293 11.24 -5.86 -17.49
C PRO A 293 9.71 -6.11 -17.39
N PRO A 294 8.94 -5.72 -18.43
CA PRO A 294 7.48 -5.83 -18.41
C PRO A 294 7.04 -7.28 -18.59
N GLY A 295 5.84 -7.59 -18.11
CA GLY A 295 5.18 -8.85 -18.38
C GLY A 295 4.74 -9.64 -17.16
N VAL A 296 4.22 -10.83 -17.44
CA VAL A 296 3.61 -11.72 -16.46
C VAL A 296 4.69 -12.65 -15.91
N THR A 297 4.73 -12.78 -14.57
CA THR A 297 5.52 -13.79 -13.88
C THR A 297 4.64 -14.49 -12.86
N LYS A 298 5.10 -15.65 -12.37
CA LYS A 298 4.48 -16.33 -11.24
C LYS A 298 4.30 -15.41 -10.02
N GLY A 299 5.32 -14.61 -9.70
CA GLY A 299 5.28 -13.70 -8.55
C GLY A 299 4.24 -12.59 -8.71
N ARG A 300 4.13 -12.01 -9.91
CA ARG A 300 3.14 -10.97 -10.23
C ARG A 300 1.72 -11.54 -10.23
N LEU A 301 1.51 -12.73 -10.82
CA LEU A 301 0.21 -13.41 -10.80
C LEU A 301 -0.28 -13.73 -9.38
N ARG A 302 0.61 -14.20 -8.49
CA ARG A 302 0.25 -14.47 -7.08
C ARG A 302 -0.31 -13.26 -6.32
N GLY A 303 -0.07 -12.04 -6.80
CA GLY A 303 -0.66 -10.82 -6.25
C GLY A 303 -2.06 -10.50 -6.78
N LEU A 304 -2.50 -11.18 -7.84
CA LEU A 304 -3.75 -10.91 -8.57
C LEU A 304 -4.79 -12.02 -8.42
N VAL A 305 -4.38 -13.25 -8.10
CA VAL A 305 -5.24 -14.44 -8.04
C VAL A 305 -5.15 -15.17 -6.71
N GLU A 306 -6.08 -16.10 -6.47
CA GLU A 306 -6.08 -16.94 -5.28
C GLU A 306 -4.81 -17.81 -5.15
N PRO A 307 -4.40 -18.16 -3.91
CA PRO A 307 -3.27 -19.04 -3.69
C PRO A 307 -3.42 -20.38 -4.43
N GLY A 308 -2.37 -20.79 -5.15
CA GLY A 308 -2.36 -22.04 -5.91
C GLY A 308 -2.81 -21.93 -7.37
N LEU A 309 -3.43 -20.82 -7.78
CA LEU A 309 -3.85 -20.63 -9.18
C LEU A 309 -2.76 -20.05 -10.09
N ALA A 310 -1.72 -19.44 -9.53
CA ALA A 310 -0.72 -18.73 -10.31
C ALA A 310 0.05 -19.65 -11.28
N GLU A 311 0.43 -20.84 -10.84
CA GLU A 311 1.14 -21.83 -11.67
C GLU A 311 0.24 -22.40 -12.80
N PRO A 312 -0.96 -22.94 -12.52
CA PRO A 312 -1.89 -23.37 -13.58
C PRO A 312 -2.24 -22.27 -14.58
N LEU A 313 -2.49 -21.04 -14.11
CA LEU A 313 -2.80 -19.92 -14.99
C LEU A 313 -1.62 -19.53 -15.88
N LEU A 314 -0.41 -19.49 -15.32
CA LEU A 314 0.79 -19.16 -16.10
C LEU A 314 1.06 -20.22 -17.17
N ALA A 315 0.88 -21.51 -16.84
CA ALA A 315 1.01 -22.61 -17.81
C ALA A 315 -0.08 -22.54 -18.89
N TRP A 316 -1.32 -22.22 -18.53
CA TRP A 316 -2.41 -22.11 -19.48
C TRP A 316 -2.25 -20.92 -20.43
N LEU A 317 -1.86 -19.75 -19.92
CA LEU A 317 -1.55 -18.56 -20.74
C LEU A 317 -0.37 -18.81 -21.69
N ASP A 318 0.64 -19.55 -21.25
CA ASP A 318 1.78 -19.98 -22.08
C ASP A 318 1.33 -20.93 -23.19
N ALA A 319 0.59 -21.99 -22.84
CA ALA A 319 0.10 -22.99 -23.79
C ALA A 319 -0.85 -22.38 -24.83
N ALA A 320 -1.63 -21.36 -24.45
CA ALA A 320 -2.51 -20.62 -25.35
C ALA A 320 -1.77 -19.66 -26.29
N GLY A 321 -0.45 -19.51 -26.13
CA GLY A 321 0.35 -18.55 -26.88
C GLY A 321 -0.09 -17.11 -26.61
N VAL A 322 -0.62 -16.83 -25.41
CA VAL A 322 -1.00 -15.48 -24.97
C VAL A 322 0.23 -14.71 -24.48
N LEU A 323 1.23 -15.41 -23.94
CA LEU A 323 2.50 -14.83 -23.50
C LEU A 323 3.54 -14.82 -24.62
N ALA A 324 4.43 -13.83 -24.63
CA ALA A 324 5.58 -13.81 -25.53
C ALA A 324 6.48 -15.03 -25.28
N GLU A 325 7.19 -15.48 -26.32
CA GLU A 325 8.22 -16.50 -26.15
C GLU A 325 9.35 -15.96 -25.25
N PRO A 326 9.90 -16.80 -24.36
CA PRO A 326 11.04 -16.39 -23.55
C PRO A 326 12.26 -16.13 -24.44
N SER A 327 13.10 -15.18 -24.05
CA SER A 327 14.40 -14.96 -24.70
C SER A 327 15.32 -16.16 -24.51
N ARG A 328 15.12 -16.91 -23.42
CA ARG A 328 15.88 -18.13 -23.08
C ARG A 328 14.93 -19.26 -22.68
N PRO A 329 14.85 -20.37 -23.45
CA PRO A 329 13.93 -21.47 -23.17
C PRO A 329 14.01 -22.03 -21.74
N GLU A 330 15.22 -22.11 -21.17
CA GLU A 330 15.48 -22.58 -19.81
C GLU A 330 14.92 -21.64 -18.70
N LEU A 331 14.60 -20.39 -19.06
CA LEU A 331 14.03 -19.39 -18.15
C LEU A 331 12.53 -19.16 -18.38
N ARG A 332 11.84 -19.98 -19.18
CA ARG A 332 10.41 -19.82 -19.54
C ARG A 332 9.48 -19.46 -18.37
N TRP A 333 9.75 -19.98 -17.18
CA TRP A 333 8.93 -19.79 -15.98
C TRP A 333 9.46 -18.72 -15.01
N ARG A 334 10.65 -18.17 -15.26
CA ARG A 334 11.32 -17.16 -14.42
C ARG A 334 11.40 -15.79 -15.10
N GLU A 335 11.51 -15.76 -16.42
CA GLU A 335 11.55 -14.54 -17.23
C GLU A 335 10.17 -13.85 -17.25
N PRO A 336 10.09 -12.53 -17.02
CA PRO A 336 8.85 -11.77 -17.22
C PRO A 336 8.48 -11.74 -18.70
N ARG A 337 7.25 -12.18 -19.03
CA ARG A 337 6.81 -12.30 -20.44
C ARG A 337 5.54 -11.47 -20.70
N PRO A 338 5.59 -10.44 -21.55
CA PRO A 338 4.42 -9.63 -21.84
C PRO A 338 3.35 -10.44 -22.58
N LEU A 339 2.11 -9.94 -22.54
CA LEU A 339 1.04 -10.45 -23.41
C LEU A 339 1.39 -10.13 -24.87
N ARG A 340 1.24 -11.11 -25.77
CA ARG A 340 1.47 -10.93 -27.21
C ARG A 340 0.41 -10.04 -27.85
N GLU A 341 -0.83 -10.21 -27.41
CA GLU A 341 -1.99 -9.50 -27.93
C GLU A 341 -2.56 -8.58 -26.84
N ARG A 342 -3.18 -7.48 -27.26
CA ARG A 342 -3.88 -6.55 -26.36
C ARG A 342 -5.40 -6.56 -26.52
N GLU A 343 -5.90 -7.18 -27.58
CA GLU A 343 -7.32 -7.26 -27.89
C GLU A 343 -7.97 -8.38 -27.06
N PRO A 344 -8.93 -8.06 -26.16
CA PRO A 344 -9.52 -9.04 -25.26
C PRO A 344 -10.16 -10.23 -25.99
N ASP A 345 -10.83 -9.98 -27.12
CA ASP A 345 -11.50 -11.02 -27.91
C ASP A 345 -10.52 -12.05 -28.48
N VAL A 346 -9.35 -11.61 -28.93
CA VAL A 346 -8.28 -12.49 -29.45
C VAL A 346 -7.71 -13.34 -28.32
N ILE A 347 -7.52 -12.76 -27.13
CA ILE A 347 -7.06 -13.51 -25.95
C ILE A 347 -8.12 -14.55 -25.55
N ALA A 348 -9.40 -14.17 -25.52
CA ALA A 348 -10.50 -15.06 -25.16
C ALA A 348 -10.61 -16.26 -26.12
N ASP A 349 -10.51 -16.05 -27.44
CA ASP A 349 -10.52 -17.12 -28.44
C ASP A 349 -9.34 -18.09 -28.28
N ARG A 350 -8.12 -17.56 -28.05
CA ARG A 350 -6.92 -18.40 -27.78
C ARG A 350 -7.10 -19.26 -26.53
N LEU A 351 -7.57 -18.66 -25.44
CA LEU A 351 -7.83 -19.39 -24.20
C LEU A 351 -8.91 -20.47 -24.39
N ARG A 352 -9.97 -20.18 -25.16
CA ARG A 352 -11.06 -21.12 -25.42
C ARG A 352 -10.62 -22.36 -26.20
N ARG A 353 -9.67 -22.20 -27.13
CA ARG A 353 -9.11 -23.31 -27.93
C ARG A 353 -8.04 -24.12 -27.19
N THR A 354 -7.59 -23.64 -26.03
CA THR A 354 -6.50 -24.26 -25.28
C THR A 354 -7.07 -25.02 -24.08
N PRO A 355 -6.89 -26.34 -24.01
CA PRO A 355 -7.36 -27.13 -22.88
C PRO A 355 -6.72 -26.63 -21.58
N LEU A 356 -7.46 -26.71 -20.48
CA LEU A 356 -6.93 -26.39 -19.17
C LEU A 356 -5.81 -27.38 -18.79
N PRO A 357 -4.68 -26.91 -18.24
CA PRO A 357 -3.61 -27.80 -17.83
C PRO A 357 -4.06 -28.67 -16.65
N ASP A 358 -3.74 -29.96 -16.70
CA ASP A 358 -3.91 -30.88 -15.59
C ASP A 358 -2.73 -30.78 -14.60
N ASP A 359 -2.87 -31.40 -13.42
CA ASP A 359 -1.83 -31.36 -12.39
C ASP A 359 -0.48 -31.92 -12.90
N PRO A 360 -0.43 -33.03 -13.67
CA PRO A 360 0.81 -33.49 -14.29
C PRO A 360 1.47 -32.47 -15.22
N ALA A 361 0.70 -31.76 -16.07
CA ALA A 361 1.24 -30.72 -16.94
C ALA A 361 1.81 -29.55 -16.14
N VAL A 362 1.12 -29.12 -15.08
CA VAL A 362 1.61 -28.06 -14.18
C VAL A 362 2.87 -28.54 -13.44
N GLN A 363 2.91 -29.79 -12.98
CA GLN A 363 4.08 -30.36 -12.33
C GLN A 363 5.26 -30.53 -13.28
N ALA A 364 5.04 -30.93 -14.53
CA ALA A 364 6.09 -30.99 -15.55
C ALA A 364 6.67 -29.60 -15.84
N ALA A 365 5.82 -28.56 -15.87
CA ALA A 365 6.24 -27.18 -16.08
C ALA A 365 7.08 -26.62 -14.91
N PHE A 366 6.68 -26.86 -13.65
CA PHE A 366 7.28 -26.19 -12.49
C PHE A 366 8.03 -27.09 -11.50
N GLY A 367 7.92 -28.41 -11.61
CA GLY A 367 8.37 -29.40 -10.63
C GLY A 367 9.79 -29.94 -10.82
N GLY A 368 10.49 -29.56 -11.89
CA GLY A 368 11.83 -30.06 -12.23
C GLY A 368 13.03 -29.42 -11.49
N GLY A 369 12.81 -28.64 -10.44
CA GLY A 369 13.90 -28.02 -9.69
C GLY A 369 13.41 -27.25 -8.47
N ARG A 370 13.30 -27.93 -7.34
CA ARG A 370 13.39 -27.30 -6.02
C ARG A 370 14.84 -27.30 -5.56
#